data_AF-A0A1H8RDY5-F1
#
_entry.id   AF-A0A1H8RDY5-F1
#
_cell.length_a   1.000
_cell.length_b   1.000
_cell.length_c   1.000
_cell.angle_alpha   90.00
_cell.angle_beta   90.00
_cell.angle_gamma   90.00
#
_symmetry.space_group_name_H-M   'P 1'
#
loop_
_entity.id
_entity.type
_entity.pdbx_description
1 polymer ?
#
loop_
_entity_poly.entity_id
_entity_poly.type
_entity_poly.pdbx_seq_one_letter_code
_entity_poly.pdbx_strand_id
1 'polypeptide(L)'
;MSKRKPNNTRARLERASRALLRTNHVGVINIDPHGGKGLIHMQSAKKIVCGSALVTAINDIPHQWTIYLSAFCIDQRGERYIKSVEIATPGIHMAGQLTDVIALHYRGLMDTCNRRHLIGSAWIANPCGVSLSEEQAAHIYEVTGAWTHVERMQAA
;
A
#
# COMPACT_ATOMS: atom_id res chain seq x y z
N MET A 1 -38.50 1.93 31.59
CA MET A 1 -37.47 1.16 30.86
C MET A 1 -37.18 1.86 29.55
N SER A 2 -35.97 2.40 29.37
CA SER A 2 -35.58 3.02 28.09
C SER A 2 -35.52 1.96 26.99
N LYS A 3 -36.07 2.24 25.81
CA LYS A 3 -36.05 1.32 24.66
C LYS A 3 -34.59 1.01 24.29
N ARG A 4 -34.23 -0.27 24.27
CA ARG A 4 -32.90 -0.73 23.85
C ARG A 4 -32.62 -0.24 22.42
N LYS A 5 -31.45 0.36 22.19
CA LYS A 5 -31.03 0.86 20.88
C LYS A 5 -31.13 -0.27 19.84
N PRO A 6 -31.77 -0.04 18.68
CA PRO A 6 -31.87 -1.03 17.61
C PRO A 6 -30.48 -1.50 17.16
N ASN A 7 -30.36 -2.79 16.85
CA ASN A 7 -29.12 -3.35 16.34
C ASN A 7 -28.81 -2.78 14.95
N ASN A 8 -27.73 -2.01 14.82
CA ASN A 8 -27.23 -1.53 13.54
C ASN A 8 -26.26 -2.56 12.95
N THR A 9 -26.79 -3.44 12.09
CA THR A 9 -26.06 -4.54 11.44
C THR A 9 -24.94 -4.04 10.53
N ARG A 10 -25.17 -2.95 9.79
CA ARG A 10 -24.15 -2.31 8.92
C ARG A 10 -22.96 -1.80 9.73
N ALA A 11 -23.21 -1.00 10.75
CA ALA A 11 -22.15 -0.47 11.61
C ALA A 11 -21.41 -1.58 12.38
N ARG A 12 -22.04 -2.75 12.58
CA ARG A 12 -21.39 -3.93 13.17
C ARG A 12 -20.47 -4.62 12.16
N LEU A 13 -20.92 -4.79 10.92
CA LEU A 13 -20.11 -5.36 9.83
C LEU A 13 -18.88 -4.50 9.54
N GLU A 14 -19.03 -3.17 9.47
CA GLU A 14 -17.93 -2.25 9.24
C GLU A 14 -16.87 -2.34 10.35
N ARG A 15 -17.30 -2.39 11.63
CA ARG A 15 -16.38 -2.57 12.77
C ARG A 15 -15.68 -3.92 12.74
N ALA A 16 -16.40 -5.00 12.45
CA ALA A 16 -15.82 -6.33 12.35
C ALA A 16 -14.77 -6.41 11.22
N SER A 17 -15.06 -5.81 10.07
CA SER A 17 -14.15 -5.78 8.92
C SER A 17 -12.90 -4.96 9.22
N ARG A 18 -13.02 -3.77 9.82
CA ARG A 18 -11.87 -2.98 10.27
C ARG A 18 -11.00 -3.74 11.28
N ALA A 19 -11.63 -4.43 12.23
CA ALA A 19 -10.90 -5.25 13.21
C ALA A 19 -10.15 -6.39 12.52
N LEU A 20 -10.79 -7.06 11.55
CA LEU A 20 -10.19 -8.15 10.77
C LEU A 20 -8.98 -7.68 9.96
N LEU A 21 -9.05 -6.51 9.32
CA LEU A 21 -7.90 -5.95 8.58
C LEU A 21 -6.74 -5.59 9.52
N ARG A 22 -7.05 -4.99 10.68
CA ARG A 22 -6.05 -4.59 11.66
C ARG A 22 -5.34 -5.79 12.28
N THR A 23 -6.08 -6.82 12.68
CA THR A 23 -5.51 -8.04 13.27
C THR A 23 -4.64 -8.82 12.30
N ASN A 24 -4.97 -8.79 11.00
CA ASN A 24 -4.19 -9.46 9.96
C ASN A 24 -3.13 -8.56 9.31
N HIS A 25 -2.88 -7.36 9.88
CA HIS A 25 -1.90 -6.38 9.38
C HIS A 25 -1.91 -6.22 7.86
N VAL A 26 -3.10 -6.11 7.27
CA VAL A 26 -3.27 -6.19 5.83
C VAL A 26 -2.84 -4.89 5.17
N GLY A 27 -2.00 -5.00 4.15
CA GLY A 27 -1.65 -3.91 3.24
C GLY A 27 -1.87 -4.32 1.78
N VAL A 28 -2.06 -3.35 0.91
CA VAL A 28 -2.09 -3.52 -0.54
C VAL A 28 -0.76 -3.03 -1.08
N ILE A 29 -0.06 -3.84 -1.86
CA ILE A 29 1.14 -3.42 -2.58
C ILE A 29 0.86 -3.38 -4.08
N ASN A 30 1.43 -2.41 -4.76
CA ASN A 30 1.60 -2.41 -6.21
C ASN A 30 3.05 -2.11 -6.56
N ILE A 31 3.58 -2.81 -7.55
CA ILE A 31 4.91 -2.60 -8.10
C ILE A 31 4.73 -2.26 -9.58
N ASP A 32 5.10 -1.03 -9.95
CA ASP A 32 4.96 -0.51 -11.29
C ASP A 32 6.32 -0.57 -12.03
N PRO A 33 6.35 -0.84 -13.35
CA PRO A 33 5.19 -0.91 -14.26
C PRO A 33 4.52 -2.30 -14.40
N HIS A 34 5.16 -3.40 -13.96
CA HIS A 34 4.64 -4.76 -14.23
C HIS A 34 4.79 -5.75 -13.06
N GLY A 35 5.18 -5.31 -11.86
CA GLY A 35 5.43 -6.20 -10.72
C GLY A 35 4.14 -6.69 -10.06
N GLY A 36 3.00 -6.12 -10.45
CA GLY A 36 1.67 -6.57 -10.10
C GLY A 36 1.17 -6.02 -8.76
N LYS A 37 -0.14 -6.17 -8.56
CA LYS A 37 -0.86 -5.75 -7.35
C LYS A 37 -1.22 -6.95 -6.49
N GLY A 38 -1.06 -6.85 -5.18
CA GLY A 38 -1.40 -7.94 -4.26
C GLY A 38 -1.67 -7.48 -2.84
N LEU A 39 -2.25 -8.37 -2.03
CA LEU A 39 -2.35 -8.19 -0.60
C LEU A 39 -1.13 -8.77 0.10
N ILE A 40 -0.63 -8.05 1.10
CA ILE A 40 0.52 -8.45 1.92
C ILE A 40 0.20 -8.31 3.40
N HIS A 41 0.86 -9.13 4.20
CA HIS A 41 0.91 -8.97 5.64
C HIS A 41 2.06 -8.04 5.98
N MET A 42 1.77 -6.82 6.41
CA MET A 42 2.76 -5.74 6.52
C MET A 42 3.92 -6.08 7.47
N GLN A 43 3.72 -6.89 8.51
CA GLN A 43 4.81 -7.26 9.44
C GLN A 43 5.71 -8.38 8.92
N SER A 44 5.18 -9.29 8.09
CA SER A 44 5.93 -10.47 7.63
C SER A 44 6.31 -10.39 6.17
N ALA A 45 5.85 -9.34 5.48
CA ALA A 45 5.98 -9.11 4.04
C ALA A 45 5.43 -10.24 3.14
N LYS A 46 4.74 -11.24 3.72
CA LYS A 46 4.19 -12.38 2.97
C LYS A 46 2.94 -11.97 2.21
N LYS A 47 2.80 -12.48 0.99
CA LYS A 47 1.55 -12.36 0.22
C LYS A 47 0.41 -13.07 0.96
N ILE A 48 -0.73 -12.40 1.08
CA ILE A 48 -1.93 -12.97 1.68
C ILE A 48 -2.76 -13.60 0.56
N VAL A 49 -2.98 -14.91 0.65
CA VAL A 49 -3.94 -15.60 -0.22
C VAL A 49 -5.34 -15.12 0.15
N CYS A 50 -6.01 -14.49 -0.81
CA CYS A 50 -7.22 -13.73 -0.57
C CYS A 50 -8.43 -14.65 -0.36
N GLY A 51 -9.02 -14.61 0.84
CA GLY A 51 -10.42 -15.01 1.03
C GLY A 51 -11.36 -13.87 0.57
N SER A 52 -12.55 -14.20 0.06
CA SER A 52 -13.53 -13.22 -0.41
C SER A 52 -13.84 -12.12 0.61
N ALA A 53 -13.88 -12.47 1.90
CA ALA A 53 -14.14 -11.54 3.00
C ALA A 53 -13.08 -10.42 3.12
N LEU A 54 -11.80 -10.71 2.88
CA LEU A 54 -10.73 -9.70 2.94
C LEU A 54 -10.82 -8.72 1.78
N VAL A 55 -11.07 -9.22 0.58
CA VAL A 55 -11.20 -8.40 -0.62
C VAL A 55 -12.42 -7.48 -0.52
N THR A 56 -13.57 -8.01 -0.10
CA THR A 56 -14.77 -7.22 0.20
C THR A 56 -14.49 -6.18 1.28
N ALA A 57 -13.83 -6.56 2.37
CA ALA A 57 -13.52 -5.62 3.45
C ALA A 57 -12.65 -4.44 2.97
N ILE A 58 -11.71 -4.67 2.06
CA ILE A 58 -10.80 -3.64 1.54
C ILE A 58 -11.49 -2.76 0.50
N ASN A 59 -12.27 -3.35 -0.41
CA ASN A 59 -12.83 -2.64 -1.55
C ASN A 59 -14.16 -1.96 -1.25
N ASP A 60 -15.02 -2.57 -0.42
CA ASP A 60 -16.42 -2.13 -0.23
C ASP A 60 -16.64 -1.27 1.02
N ILE A 61 -15.63 -1.15 1.87
CA ILE A 61 -15.69 -0.36 3.11
C ILE A 61 -14.72 0.81 2.99
N PRO A 62 -15.13 2.03 3.38
CA PRO A 62 -14.23 3.16 3.30
C PRO A 62 -13.25 3.09 4.47
N HIS A 63 -11.96 3.34 4.23
CA HIS A 63 -10.90 3.30 5.23
C HIS A 63 -10.15 4.63 5.30
N GLN A 64 -9.55 4.90 6.46
CA GLN A 64 -8.51 5.92 6.53
C GLN A 64 -7.22 5.26 6.07
N TRP A 65 -6.68 5.74 4.95
CA TRP A 65 -5.55 5.10 4.31
C TRP A 65 -4.25 5.80 4.67
N THR A 66 -3.21 5.01 4.88
CA THR A 66 -1.84 5.48 4.85
C THR A 66 -1.17 4.86 3.64
N ILE A 67 -0.68 5.68 2.73
CA ILE A 67 -0.03 5.25 1.50
C ILE A 67 1.45 5.60 1.60
N TYR A 68 2.28 4.60 1.40
CA TYR A 68 3.72 4.73 1.31
C TYR A 68 4.13 4.60 -0.16
N LEU A 69 4.54 5.70 -0.79
CA LEU A 69 5.04 5.68 -2.17
C LEU A 69 6.56 5.56 -2.15
N SER A 70 7.11 4.82 -3.11
CA SER A 70 8.55 4.58 -3.20
C SER A 70 9.02 4.58 -4.65
N ALA A 71 10.10 5.31 -4.90
CA ALA A 71 10.83 5.35 -6.14
C ALA A 71 12.11 4.53 -5.99
N PHE A 72 12.30 3.54 -6.86
CA PHE A 72 13.52 2.76 -6.91
C PHE A 72 14.51 3.45 -7.84
N CYS A 73 15.71 3.71 -7.33
CA CYS A 73 16.75 4.40 -8.07
C CYS A 73 18.09 3.66 -8.00
N ILE A 74 18.88 3.78 -9.06
CA ILE A 74 20.28 3.35 -9.14
C ILE A 74 21.12 4.56 -9.55
N ASP A 75 22.12 4.90 -8.75
CA ASP A 75 23.00 6.02 -9.07
C ASP A 75 24.00 5.70 -10.21
N GLN A 76 24.82 6.67 -10.60
CA GLN A 76 25.83 6.49 -11.65
C GLN A 76 26.94 5.49 -11.28
N ARG A 77 27.07 5.13 -10.00
CA ARG A 77 28.04 4.16 -9.49
C ARG A 77 27.44 2.76 -9.38
N GLY A 78 26.15 2.61 -9.66
CA GLY A 78 25.42 1.35 -9.52
C GLY A 78 24.86 1.11 -8.11
N GLU A 79 24.89 2.10 -7.21
CA GLU A 79 24.34 1.98 -5.86
C GLU A 79 22.82 2.15 -5.86
N ARG A 80 22.13 1.19 -5.23
CA ARG A 80 20.67 1.18 -5.09
C ARG A 80 20.25 2.11 -3.95
N TYR A 81 19.26 2.96 -4.19
CA TYR A 81 18.62 3.74 -3.16
C TYR A 81 17.11 3.87 -3.40
N ILE A 82 16.35 4.06 -2.32
CA ILE A 82 14.91 4.27 -2.36
C ILE A 82 14.62 5.70 -1.91
N LYS A 83 13.77 6.39 -2.66
CA LYS A 83 13.13 7.63 -2.18
C LYS A 83 11.68 7.34 -1.87
N SER A 84 11.23 7.72 -0.68
CA SER A 84 9.88 7.44 -0.24
C SER A 84 9.16 8.67 0.30
N VAL A 85 7.84 8.62 0.24
CA VAL A 85 6.96 9.57 0.90
C VAL A 85 5.76 8.82 1.48
N GLU A 86 5.44 9.14 2.73
CA GLU A 86 4.22 8.65 3.38
C GLU A 86 3.12 9.70 3.32
N ILE A 87 1.89 9.24 3.06
CA ILE A 87 0.73 10.08 2.86
C ILE A 87 -0.46 9.45 3.59
N ALA A 88 -0.92 10.14 4.63
CA ALA A 88 -2.19 9.82 5.25
C ALA A 88 -3.32 10.57 4.53
N THR A 89 -4.40 9.87 4.17
CA THR A 89 -5.57 10.52 3.57
C THR A 89 -6.27 11.39 4.61
N PRO A 90 -6.76 12.60 4.25
CA PRO A 90 -7.40 13.53 5.19
C PRO A 90 -8.77 13.08 5.71
N GLY A 91 -9.22 11.87 5.33
CA GLY A 91 -10.46 11.28 5.78
C GLY A 91 -10.55 9.80 5.43
N ILE A 92 -11.79 9.32 5.38
CA ILE A 92 -12.12 7.93 5.06
C ILE A 92 -12.48 7.84 3.57
N HIS A 93 -11.75 7.03 2.80
CA HIS A 93 -11.90 6.88 1.35
C HIS A 93 -12.09 5.42 0.95
N MET A 94 -12.74 5.19 -0.18
CA MET A 94 -12.80 3.86 -0.79
C MET A 94 -11.50 3.53 -1.51
N ALA A 95 -11.16 2.23 -1.60
CA ALA A 95 -9.95 1.78 -2.30
C ALA A 95 -9.90 2.29 -3.75
N GLY A 96 -11.04 2.35 -4.44
CA GLY A 96 -11.13 2.86 -5.82
C GLY A 96 -10.83 4.35 -5.97
N GLN A 97 -10.93 5.14 -4.90
CA GLN A 97 -10.66 6.58 -4.91
C GLN A 97 -9.18 6.91 -4.65
N LEU A 98 -8.36 5.91 -4.28
CA LEU A 98 -6.95 6.14 -3.99
C LEU A 98 -6.13 6.40 -5.25
N THR A 99 -6.59 5.95 -6.41
CA THR A 99 -5.85 6.07 -7.68
C THR A 99 -5.44 7.50 -7.96
N ASP A 100 -6.35 8.46 -7.81
CA ASP A 100 -6.08 9.87 -8.09
C ASP A 100 -5.11 10.48 -7.09
N VAL A 101 -5.25 10.11 -5.80
CA VAL A 101 -4.35 10.54 -4.72
C VAL A 101 -2.94 10.00 -4.95
N ILE A 102 -2.84 8.71 -5.27
CA ILE A 102 -1.56 8.05 -5.59
C ILE A 102 -0.93 8.74 -6.80
N ALA A 103 -1.67 8.94 -7.91
CA ALA A 103 -1.14 9.53 -9.13
C ALA A 103 -0.59 10.95 -8.92
N LEU A 104 -1.29 11.79 -8.14
CA LEU A 104 -0.85 13.14 -7.82
C LEU A 104 0.50 13.13 -7.09
N HIS A 105 0.59 12.34 -6.02
CA HIS A 105 1.78 12.30 -5.19
C HIS A 105 2.92 11.52 -5.82
N TYR A 106 2.60 10.52 -6.64
CA TYR A 106 3.53 9.78 -7.45
C TYR A 106 4.31 10.72 -8.36
N ARG A 107 3.59 11.59 -9.10
CA ARG A 107 4.23 12.58 -9.98
C ARG A 107 5.16 13.51 -9.19
N GLY A 108 4.71 13.98 -8.04
CA GLY A 108 5.54 14.80 -7.14
C GLY A 108 6.82 14.08 -6.71
N LEU A 109 6.72 12.81 -6.31
CA LEU A 109 7.89 12.01 -5.92
C LEU A 109 8.86 11.83 -7.09
N MET A 110 8.35 11.51 -8.29
CA MET A 110 9.16 11.33 -9.49
C MET A 110 9.92 12.61 -9.87
N ASP A 111 9.30 13.79 -9.70
CA ASP A 111 9.95 15.08 -9.98
C ASP A 111 11.11 15.38 -9.01
N THR A 112 11.12 14.79 -7.81
CA THR A 112 12.27 14.88 -6.87
C THR A 112 13.39 13.88 -7.19
N CYS A 113 13.15 12.90 -8.06
CA CYS A 113 14.10 11.87 -8.42
C CYS A 113 14.92 12.30 -9.65
N ASN A 114 16.20 11.91 -9.68
CA ASN A 114 16.95 12.04 -10.92
C ASN A 114 16.38 11.03 -11.92
N ARG A 115 15.82 11.52 -13.04
CA ARG A 115 15.20 10.67 -14.06
C ARG A 115 16.15 9.63 -14.65
N ARG A 116 17.45 9.87 -14.64
CA ARG A 116 18.46 8.88 -15.10
C ARG A 116 18.69 7.76 -14.09
N HIS A 117 18.40 8.01 -12.81
CA HIS A 117 18.55 7.03 -11.77
C HIS A 117 17.27 6.22 -11.56
N LEU A 118 16.10 6.76 -11.92
CA LEU A 118 14.81 6.12 -11.72
C LEU A 118 14.71 4.85 -12.58
N ILE A 119 14.52 3.72 -11.91
CA ILE A 119 14.41 2.41 -12.58
C ILE A 119 12.98 1.85 -12.48
N GLY A 120 12.23 2.23 -11.45
CA GLY A 120 10.87 1.76 -11.23
C GLY A 120 10.27 2.37 -9.97
N SER A 121 9.08 1.88 -9.60
CA SER A 121 8.40 2.40 -8.42
C SER A 121 7.44 1.39 -7.81
N ALA A 122 7.04 1.66 -6.58
CA ALA A 122 6.02 0.89 -5.89
C ALA A 122 5.26 1.77 -4.90
N TRP A 123 4.10 1.29 -4.49
CA TRP A 123 3.38 1.87 -3.37
C TRP A 123 2.76 0.78 -2.49
N ILE A 124 2.64 1.08 -1.21
CA ILE A 124 2.01 0.25 -0.19
C ILE A 124 0.88 1.07 0.44
N ALA A 125 -0.37 0.60 0.36
CA ALA A 125 -1.53 1.24 0.96
C ALA A 125 -2.07 0.42 2.13
N ASN A 126 -2.18 1.06 3.29
CA ASN A 126 -2.68 0.48 4.52
C ASN A 126 -4.07 1.04 4.89
N PRO A 127 -5.12 0.21 4.99
CA PRO A 127 -6.48 0.62 5.36
C PRO A 127 -6.68 0.88 6.87
N CYS A 128 -5.64 0.71 7.69
CA CYS A 128 -5.70 0.87 9.14
C CYS A 128 -5.12 2.19 9.65
N GLY A 129 -4.62 3.07 8.78
CA GLY A 129 -4.04 4.36 9.17
C GLY A 129 -2.72 4.26 9.95
N VAL A 130 -2.03 3.11 9.88
CA VAL A 130 -0.74 2.91 10.56
C VAL A 130 0.39 3.30 9.61
N SER A 131 1.31 4.11 10.11
CA SER A 131 2.54 4.50 9.42
C SER A 131 3.45 3.30 9.18
N LEU A 132 4.23 3.35 8.10
CA LEU A 132 5.18 2.34 7.71
C LEU A 132 6.59 2.91 7.82
N SER A 133 7.49 2.24 8.55
CA SER A 133 8.90 2.67 8.59
C SER A 133 9.60 2.38 7.27
N GLU A 134 10.68 3.11 6.98
CA GLU A 134 11.44 2.92 5.74
C GLU A 134 12.04 1.51 5.67
N GLU A 135 12.51 0.99 6.81
CA GLU A 135 13.06 -0.36 6.92
C GLU A 135 12.00 -1.43 6.66
N GLN A 136 10.78 -1.22 7.17
CA GLN A 136 9.67 -2.13 6.96
C GLN A 136 9.23 -2.12 5.49
N ALA A 137 9.16 -0.94 4.86
CA ALA A 137 8.86 -0.80 3.45
C ALA A 137 9.94 -1.49 2.58
N ALA A 138 11.22 -1.25 2.87
CA ALA A 138 12.33 -1.88 2.18
C ALA A 138 12.29 -3.41 2.30
N HIS A 139 12.00 -3.94 3.49
CA HIS A 139 11.84 -5.37 3.70
C HIS A 139 10.68 -5.96 2.87
N ILE A 140 9.55 -5.25 2.81
CA ILE A 140 8.41 -5.64 1.98
C ILE A 140 8.81 -5.70 0.50
N TYR A 141 9.51 -4.69 -0.01
CA TYR A 141 9.95 -4.66 -1.39
C TYR A 141 10.94 -5.78 -1.73
N GLU A 142 11.84 -6.11 -0.81
CA GLU A 142 12.77 -7.22 -0.96
C GLU A 142 12.04 -8.56 -1.06
N VAL A 143 11.15 -8.86 -0.11
CA VAL A 143 10.42 -10.14 -0.06
C VAL A 143 9.43 -10.28 -1.22
N THR A 144 8.83 -9.17 -1.67
CA THR A 144 7.92 -9.18 -2.83
C THR A 144 8.65 -9.22 -4.16
N GLY A 145 9.99 -9.07 -4.16
CA GLY A 145 10.83 -9.13 -5.35
C GLY A 145 10.74 -7.88 -6.21
N ALA A 146 10.42 -6.72 -5.63
CA ALA A 146 10.29 -5.46 -6.35
C ALA A 146 11.61 -5.08 -7.04
N TRP A 147 12.75 -5.17 -6.33
CA TRP A 147 14.07 -4.92 -6.92
C TRP A 147 14.39 -5.88 -8.06
N THR A 148 14.24 -7.19 -7.84
CA THR A 148 14.46 -8.22 -8.86
C THR A 148 13.60 -7.99 -10.10
N HIS A 149 12.36 -7.53 -9.93
CA HIS A 149 11.47 -7.22 -11.04
C HIS A 149 11.97 -6.02 -11.85
N VAL A 150 12.32 -4.93 -11.16
CA VAL A 150 12.73 -3.69 -11.81
C VAL A 150 14.08 -3.84 -12.51
N GLU A 151 15.02 -4.59 -11.93
CA GLU A 151 16.32 -4.88 -12.56
C GLU A 151 16.18 -5.72 -13.83
N ARG A 152 15.29 -6.72 -13.83
CA ARG A 152 15.00 -7.50 -15.04
C ARG A 152 14.48 -6.63 -16.17
N MET A 153 13.73 -5.58 -15.86
CA MET A 153 13.21 -4.66 -16.87
C MET A 153 14.27 -3.72 -17.45
N GLN A 154 15.38 -3.46 -16.74
CA GLN A 154 16.50 -2.70 -17.31
C GLN A 154 17.35 -3.52 -18.28
N ALA A 155 17.39 -4.84 -18.09
CA ALA A 155 18.20 -5.75 -18.89
C ALA A 155 17.50 -6.25 -20.17
N ALA A 156 16.19 -5.97 -20.33
CA ALA A 156 15.36 -6.37 -21.46
C ALA A 156 15.16 -5.21 -22.44
#